data_AF-A0A1F6PCP9-F1
#
_entry.id   AF-A0A1F6PCP9-F1
#
_cell.length_a   1.000
_cell.length_b   1.000
_cell.length_c   1.000
_cell.angle_alpha   90.00
_cell.angle_beta   90.00
_cell.angle_gamma   90.00
#
_symmetry.space_group_name_H-M   'P 1'
#
loop_
_entity.id
_entity.type
_entity.pdbx_description
1 polymer ?
#
loop_
_entity_poly.entity_id
_entity_poly.type
_entity_poly.pdbx_seq_one_letter_code
_entity_poly.pdbx_strand_id
1 'polypeptide(L)'
;MGISSGSGGGRGFDPDNLPVPTDVLRDYQKPDYSHLNAVDLKARMRVVERIGDFSPILDLYRAEVDAWRRYADTLGYFEDLAWMVPPGLTLDGAIKAGLFTKNPEKKGGIQTGEEMLALVQEPPTTDSIVLWIPQMIDNSDSKDVATQQRMIGGLTQQVGLPAGRTPSFGSATLLTNLILGYRRETGNMEENMPPKGKFVRTDTLDKDGHRVCIGGGSGNGNIWFVGDRDDQATFGLGCYMTLTLPRPKI
;
A
#
# COMPACT_ATOMS: atom_id res chain seq x y z
N MET A 1 -70.03 26.91 7.42
CA MET A 1 -68.95 26.58 6.46
C MET A 1 -67.66 26.58 7.24
N GLY A 2 -67.16 25.39 7.55
CA GLY A 2 -66.11 25.15 8.56
C GLY A 2 -64.70 25.25 7.99
N ILE A 3 -63.82 25.81 8.81
CA ILE A 3 -62.39 26.07 8.60
C ILE A 3 -61.59 24.84 9.05
N SER A 4 -60.44 24.63 8.39
CA SER A 4 -59.47 23.58 8.63
C SER A 4 -58.70 23.69 9.95
N SER A 5 -58.34 22.54 10.51
CA SER A 5 -57.14 22.28 11.32
C SER A 5 -56.79 20.81 11.06
N GLY A 6 -55.64 20.39 10.53
CA GLY A 6 -54.29 20.89 10.74
C GLY A 6 -53.60 20.11 11.87
N SER A 7 -53.39 18.80 11.69
CA SER A 7 -52.56 17.98 12.58
C SER A 7 -51.41 17.34 11.79
N GLY A 8 -50.19 17.69 12.19
CA GLY A 8 -48.95 17.16 11.63
C GLY A 8 -48.70 15.73 12.10
N GLY A 9 -48.40 14.85 11.15
CA GLY A 9 -47.80 13.53 11.40
C GLY A 9 -46.37 13.53 10.89
N GLY A 10 -45.40 13.48 11.81
CA GLY A 10 -44.00 13.27 11.49
C GLY A 10 -43.81 11.90 10.84
N ARG A 11 -43.18 11.87 9.65
CA ARG A 11 -42.68 10.63 9.06
C ARG A 11 -41.30 10.37 9.64
N GLY A 12 -41.17 9.26 10.36
CA GLY A 12 -39.88 8.73 10.79
C GLY A 12 -38.99 8.45 9.58
N PHE A 13 -37.72 8.80 9.73
CA PHE A 13 -36.66 8.40 8.81
C PHE A 13 -36.39 6.90 9.03
N ASP A 14 -36.64 6.09 8.00
CA ASP A 14 -36.36 4.66 8.00
C ASP A 14 -35.04 4.43 7.23
N PRO A 15 -33.92 4.12 7.92
CA PRO A 15 -32.62 3.96 7.30
C PRO A 15 -32.51 2.71 6.42
N ASP A 16 -33.49 1.80 6.46
CA ASP A 16 -33.46 0.53 5.71
C ASP A 16 -34.03 0.64 4.28
N ASN A 17 -34.44 1.84 3.84
CA ASN A 17 -35.13 2.03 2.57
C ASN A 17 -34.44 3.00 1.60
N LEU A 18 -33.10 2.98 1.56
CA LEU A 18 -32.33 3.57 0.46
C LEU A 18 -32.13 2.53 -0.65
N PRO A 19 -32.56 2.78 -1.89
CA PRO A 19 -32.28 1.88 -3.01
C PRO A 19 -30.79 1.94 -3.34
N VAL A 20 -30.06 0.91 -2.96
CA VAL A 20 -28.69 0.68 -3.45
C VAL A 20 -28.80 0.18 -4.90
N PRO A 21 -28.19 0.86 -5.88
CA PRO A 21 -28.20 0.37 -7.26
C PRO A 21 -27.47 -0.98 -7.33
N THR A 22 -28.20 -2.05 -7.59
CA THR A 22 -27.71 -3.45 -7.70
C THR A 22 -26.93 -3.75 -8.99
N ASP A 23 -26.59 -2.73 -9.76
CA ASP A 23 -26.22 -2.92 -11.17
C ASP A 23 -24.72 -2.71 -11.44
N VAL A 24 -23.86 -2.72 -10.40
CA VAL A 24 -22.38 -2.67 -10.54
C VAL A 24 -21.69 -3.82 -9.77
N LEU A 25 -22.38 -4.93 -9.52
CA LEU A 25 -21.80 -6.15 -8.91
C LEU A 25 -21.99 -7.38 -9.81
N ARG A 26 -21.72 -7.25 -11.10
CA ARG A 26 -21.60 -8.40 -11.99
C ARG A 26 -20.26 -8.35 -12.70
N ASP A 27 -19.47 -9.40 -12.45
CA ASP A 27 -18.20 -9.80 -13.09
C ASP A 27 -16.91 -9.66 -12.27
N TYR A 28 -16.98 -9.61 -10.94
CA TYR A 28 -15.82 -9.95 -10.10
C TYR A 28 -15.76 -11.47 -9.85
N GLN A 29 -15.11 -12.22 -10.75
CA GLN A 29 -14.65 -13.56 -10.42
C GLN A 29 -13.42 -13.45 -9.51
N LYS A 30 -13.61 -13.87 -8.25
CA LYS A 30 -12.52 -14.06 -7.29
C LYS A 30 -11.41 -14.90 -7.95
N PRO A 31 -10.16 -14.44 -8.02
CA PRO A 31 -9.09 -15.24 -8.58
C PRO A 31 -8.97 -16.57 -7.80
N ASP A 32 -8.89 -17.68 -8.52
CA ASP A 32 -8.79 -19.01 -7.94
C ASP A 32 -7.33 -19.33 -7.57
N TYR A 33 -7.05 -19.33 -6.27
CA TYR A 33 -5.75 -19.73 -5.70
C TYR A 33 -5.69 -21.21 -5.29
N SER A 34 -6.66 -22.04 -5.71
CA SER A 34 -6.79 -23.46 -5.34
C SER A 34 -5.58 -24.33 -5.73
N HIS A 35 -4.76 -23.88 -6.67
CA HIS A 35 -3.55 -24.56 -7.13
C HIS A 35 -2.36 -24.39 -6.19
N LEU A 36 -2.45 -23.49 -5.21
CA LEU A 36 -1.47 -23.37 -4.14
C LEU A 36 -1.98 -24.18 -2.94
N ASN A 37 -1.25 -25.22 -2.52
CA ASN A 37 -1.73 -25.98 -1.36
C ASN A 37 -1.74 -25.07 -0.12
N ALA A 38 -2.88 -25.06 0.58
CA ALA A 38 -3.14 -24.13 1.68
C ALA A 38 -2.24 -24.36 2.91
N VAL A 39 -1.51 -25.49 2.95
CA VAL A 39 -0.59 -25.87 4.03
C VAL A 39 0.80 -25.25 3.79
N ASP A 40 1.30 -25.23 2.55
CA ASP A 40 2.59 -24.64 2.17
C ASP A 40 2.56 -23.11 2.16
N LEU A 41 1.41 -22.50 1.85
CA LEU A 41 1.26 -21.04 1.85
C LEU A 41 1.12 -20.42 3.25
N LYS A 42 0.54 -21.17 4.19
CA LYS A 42 0.38 -20.75 5.60
C LYS A 42 1.59 -21.11 6.46
N ALA A 43 2.30 -22.21 6.19
CA ALA A 43 3.39 -22.68 7.05
C ALA A 43 4.75 -22.00 6.79
N ARG A 44 4.94 -21.32 5.64
CA ARG A 44 6.27 -20.84 5.21
C ARG A 44 6.40 -19.33 5.01
N MET A 45 5.30 -18.60 4.99
CA MET A 45 5.35 -17.14 4.84
C MET A 45 5.12 -16.50 6.18
N ARG A 46 6.21 -16.02 6.79
CA ARG A 46 6.09 -14.84 7.66
C ARG A 46 5.51 -13.74 6.76
N VAL A 47 4.40 -13.15 7.15
CA VAL A 47 3.78 -12.04 6.41
C VAL A 47 3.77 -10.85 7.34
N VAL A 48 3.67 -9.66 6.76
CA VAL A 48 3.44 -8.47 7.55
C VAL A 48 2.07 -8.57 8.23
N GLU A 49 2.03 -8.39 9.54
CA GLU A 49 0.78 -8.48 10.32
C GLU A 49 0.25 -7.08 10.62
N ARG A 50 -1.02 -6.82 10.30
CA ARG A 50 -1.70 -5.56 10.65
C ARG A 50 -1.83 -5.46 12.16
N ILE A 51 -1.41 -4.34 12.75
CA ILE A 51 -1.52 -4.06 14.19
C ILE A 51 -2.55 -2.95 14.38
N GLY A 52 -3.58 -3.22 15.19
CA GLY A 52 -4.58 -2.21 15.54
C GLY A 52 -4.05 -1.16 16.52
N ASP A 53 -4.64 0.04 16.47
CA ASP A 53 -4.24 1.23 17.23
C ASP A 53 -4.19 1.04 18.77
N PHE A 54 -4.81 -0.01 19.30
CA PHE A 54 -4.83 -0.34 20.74
C PHE A 54 -3.74 -1.32 21.19
N SER A 55 -2.73 -1.59 20.36
CA SER A 55 -1.66 -2.52 20.72
C SER A 55 -0.67 -1.89 21.72
N PRO A 56 -0.29 -2.61 22.80
CA PRO A 56 0.72 -2.12 23.76
C PRO A 56 2.07 -1.77 23.12
N ILE A 57 2.41 -2.39 21.99
CA ILE A 57 3.66 -2.08 21.28
C ILE A 57 3.60 -0.71 20.61
N LEU A 58 2.40 -0.26 20.20
CA LEU A 58 2.18 1.05 19.59
C LEU A 58 2.16 2.16 20.63
N ASP A 59 1.84 1.86 21.89
CA ASP A 59 1.97 2.83 23.00
C ASP A 59 3.41 3.36 23.13
N LEU A 60 4.41 2.53 22.78
CA LEU A 60 5.82 2.93 22.77
C LEU A 60 6.17 3.91 21.64
N TYR A 61 5.33 3.97 20.60
CA TYR A 61 5.46 4.85 19.42
C TYR A 61 4.27 5.79 19.28
N ARG A 62 3.60 6.12 20.40
CA ARG A 62 2.35 6.89 20.39
C ARG A 62 2.46 8.21 19.62
N ALA A 63 3.58 8.92 19.77
CA ALA A 63 3.81 10.17 19.05
C ALA A 63 3.85 9.97 17.52
N GLU A 64 4.54 8.94 17.05
CA GLU A 64 4.62 8.58 15.63
C GLU A 64 3.26 8.11 15.10
N VAL A 65 2.55 7.27 15.86
CA VAL A 65 1.22 6.74 15.50
C VAL A 65 0.21 7.87 15.40
N ASP A 66 0.15 8.78 16.39
CA ASP A 66 -0.77 9.91 16.38
C ASP A 66 -0.48 10.86 15.20
N ALA A 67 0.80 11.08 14.86
CA ALA A 67 1.19 11.87 13.70
C ALA A 67 0.75 11.23 12.39
N TRP A 68 0.96 9.91 12.26
CA TRP A 68 0.53 9.15 11.09
C TRP A 68 -0.99 9.11 10.95
N ARG A 69 -1.72 9.00 12.08
CA ARG A 69 -3.18 9.02 12.11
C ARG A 69 -3.73 10.35 11.64
N ARG A 70 -3.19 11.48 12.13
CA ARG A 70 -3.56 12.82 11.63
C ARG A 70 -3.38 12.94 10.12
N TYR A 71 -2.29 12.39 9.58
CA TYR A 71 -2.06 12.40 8.14
C TYR A 71 -3.07 11.52 7.40
N ALA A 72 -3.31 10.30 7.89
CA ALA A 72 -4.32 9.39 7.36
C ALA A 72 -5.72 10.03 7.30
N ASP A 73 -6.10 10.77 8.36
CA ASP A 73 -7.38 11.49 8.42
C ASP A 73 -7.49 12.55 7.31
N THR A 74 -6.40 13.25 6.97
CA THR A 74 -6.42 14.23 5.85
C THR A 74 -6.64 13.58 4.49
N LEU A 75 -6.34 12.29 4.37
CA LEU A 75 -6.55 11.48 3.17
C LEU A 75 -7.88 10.70 3.22
N GLY A 76 -8.64 10.82 4.31
CA GLY A 76 -9.85 10.02 4.52
C GLY A 76 -9.57 8.52 4.73
N TYR A 77 -8.37 8.16 5.19
CA TYR A 77 -7.97 6.78 5.48
C TYR A 77 -8.17 6.45 6.97
N PHE A 78 -9.17 5.62 7.27
CA PHE A 78 -9.58 5.31 8.65
C PHE A 78 -9.20 3.90 9.12
N GLU A 79 -8.50 3.13 8.29
CA GLU A 79 -8.07 1.78 8.61
C GLU A 79 -6.78 1.77 9.46
N ASP A 80 -6.37 0.61 9.97
CA ASP A 80 -5.11 0.49 10.70
C ASP A 80 -3.91 0.80 9.80
N LEU A 81 -3.01 1.63 10.32
CA LEU A 81 -1.84 2.13 9.59
C LEU A 81 -0.53 1.43 10.00
N ALA A 82 -0.56 0.62 11.06
CA ALA A 82 0.63 -0.01 11.62
C ALA A 82 0.74 -1.49 11.19
N TRP A 83 1.94 -1.86 10.79
CA TRP A 83 2.24 -3.16 10.22
C TRP A 83 3.48 -3.75 10.87
N MET A 84 3.38 -4.94 11.46
CA MET A 84 4.52 -5.67 12.00
C MET A 84 5.23 -6.42 10.89
N VAL A 85 6.46 -6.01 10.59
CA VAL A 85 7.30 -6.63 9.57
C VAL A 85 8.28 -7.57 10.26
N PRO A 86 8.09 -8.90 10.15
CA PRO A 86 9.03 -9.86 10.72
C PRO A 86 10.36 -9.86 9.95
N PRO A 87 11.47 -10.25 10.58
CA PRO A 87 12.74 -10.34 9.89
C PRO A 87 12.75 -11.51 8.90
N GLY A 88 13.48 -11.33 7.80
CA GLY A 88 13.77 -12.38 6.82
C GLY A 88 12.87 -12.42 5.59
N LEU A 89 11.91 -11.50 5.46
CA LEU A 89 11.13 -11.39 4.21
C LEU A 89 12.03 -10.89 3.07
N THR A 90 11.92 -11.51 1.90
CA THR A 90 12.70 -11.18 0.71
C THR A 90 11.79 -10.81 -0.45
N LEU A 91 12.35 -10.11 -1.45
CA LEU A 91 11.68 -9.82 -2.71
C LEU A 91 11.28 -11.11 -3.45
N ASP A 92 12.18 -12.10 -3.49
CA ASP A 92 11.95 -13.42 -4.10
C ASP A 92 10.78 -14.16 -3.44
N GLY A 93 10.72 -14.14 -2.11
CA GLY A 93 9.63 -14.75 -1.36
C GLY A 93 8.27 -14.11 -1.68
N ALA A 94 8.24 -12.78 -1.79
CA ALA A 94 7.03 -12.07 -2.18
C ALA A 94 6.65 -12.33 -3.65
N ILE A 95 7.65 -12.51 -4.54
CA ILE A 95 7.41 -12.87 -5.94
C ILE A 95 6.75 -14.24 -6.07
N LYS A 96 7.31 -15.25 -5.39
CA LYS A 96 6.80 -16.62 -5.35
C LYS A 96 5.40 -16.73 -4.73
N ALA A 97 5.00 -15.75 -3.92
CA ALA A 97 3.69 -15.70 -3.29
C ALA A 97 2.54 -15.25 -4.20
N GLY A 98 2.81 -15.02 -5.50
CA GLY A 98 1.76 -14.73 -6.49
C GLY A 98 1.32 -13.27 -6.55
N LEU A 99 2.18 -12.33 -6.13
CA LEU A 99 1.98 -10.90 -6.39
C LEU A 99 2.18 -10.52 -7.86
N PHE A 100 2.88 -11.36 -8.62
CA PHE A 100 3.36 -11.02 -9.96
C PHE A 100 2.91 -12.07 -10.96
N THR A 101 2.52 -11.63 -12.14
CA THR A 101 2.36 -12.47 -13.31
C THR A 101 3.34 -12.06 -14.40
N LYS A 102 3.74 -12.99 -15.26
CA LYS A 102 4.50 -12.67 -16.47
C LYS A 102 3.68 -11.68 -17.33
N ASN A 103 4.30 -10.63 -17.88
CA ASN A 103 3.69 -9.82 -18.94
C ASN A 103 4.12 -10.43 -20.27
N PRO A 104 3.25 -11.15 -21.00
CA PRO A 104 3.66 -11.69 -22.29
C PRO A 104 3.68 -10.62 -23.40
N GLU A 105 3.11 -9.42 -23.21
CA GLU A 105 2.72 -8.56 -24.34
C GLU A 105 3.51 -7.26 -24.51
N LYS A 106 4.28 -6.78 -23.51
CA LYS A 106 5.02 -5.52 -23.66
C LYS A 106 6.48 -5.71 -24.09
N LYS A 107 6.73 -5.56 -25.39
CA LYS A 107 8.08 -5.33 -25.94
C LYS A 107 8.60 -3.98 -25.45
N GLY A 108 9.54 -3.97 -24.49
CA GLY A 108 10.32 -2.77 -24.14
C GLY A 108 10.40 -2.39 -22.65
N GLY A 109 9.77 -3.13 -21.73
CA GLY A 109 9.98 -3.01 -20.28
C GLY A 109 10.31 -4.37 -19.69
N ILE A 110 11.28 -4.46 -18.79
CA ILE A 110 11.67 -5.70 -18.07
C ILE A 110 10.37 -6.26 -17.41
N GLN A 111 9.75 -7.39 -17.74
CA GLN A 111 10.11 -8.79 -18.07
C GLN A 111 10.23 -9.71 -16.83
N THR A 112 9.08 -10.13 -16.27
CA THR A 112 8.94 -11.20 -15.25
C THR A 112 9.62 -10.95 -13.87
N GLY A 113 9.13 -11.59 -12.82
CA GLY A 113 9.74 -11.49 -11.48
C GLY A 113 11.16 -12.07 -11.40
N GLU A 114 11.52 -13.02 -12.27
CA GLU A 114 12.84 -13.66 -12.26
C GLU A 114 13.94 -12.73 -12.75
N GLU A 115 13.69 -11.94 -13.80
CA GLU A 115 14.69 -10.99 -14.30
C GLU A 115 14.87 -9.82 -13.34
N MET A 116 13.78 -9.43 -12.65
CA MET A 116 13.87 -8.44 -11.58
C MET A 116 14.82 -8.91 -10.46
N LEU A 117 14.73 -10.17 -10.05
CA LEU A 117 15.63 -10.74 -9.04
C LEU A 117 17.09 -10.81 -9.51
N ALA A 118 17.32 -10.90 -10.82
CA ALA A 118 18.67 -10.84 -11.38
C ALA A 118 19.24 -9.41 -11.40
N LEU A 119 18.39 -8.38 -11.32
CA LEU A 119 18.75 -6.97 -11.38
C LEU A 119 18.85 -6.31 -10.01
N VAL A 120 18.14 -6.84 -9.01
CA VAL A 120 17.99 -6.21 -7.69
C VAL A 120 18.49 -7.11 -6.60
N GLN A 121 19.44 -6.60 -5.82
CA GLN A 121 19.93 -7.24 -4.61
C GLN A 121 19.55 -6.39 -3.41
N GLU A 122 18.58 -6.86 -2.65
CA GLU A 122 18.17 -6.23 -1.41
C GLU A 122 18.39 -7.14 -0.21
N PRO A 123 18.76 -6.57 0.94
CA PRO A 123 18.78 -7.33 2.18
C PRO A 123 17.35 -7.78 2.53
N PRO A 124 17.21 -8.94 3.22
CA PRO A 124 15.95 -9.29 3.84
C PRO A 124 15.49 -8.21 4.81
N THR A 125 14.17 -8.13 5.02
CA THR A 125 13.59 -7.24 6.04
C THR A 125 14.14 -7.52 7.43
N THR A 126 14.12 -6.48 8.26
CA THR A 126 14.43 -6.55 9.69
C THR A 126 13.16 -6.53 10.52
N ASP A 127 13.23 -7.03 11.75
CA ASP A 127 12.12 -7.01 12.71
C ASP A 127 11.75 -5.56 13.04
N SER A 128 10.59 -5.11 12.56
CA SER A 128 10.20 -3.71 12.60
C SER A 128 8.68 -3.54 12.67
N ILE A 129 8.28 -2.33 13.06
CA ILE A 129 6.92 -1.82 12.88
C ILE A 129 7.01 -0.79 11.77
N VAL A 130 6.13 -0.86 10.79
CA VAL A 130 6.04 0.11 9.72
C VAL A 130 4.70 0.82 9.80
N LEU A 131 4.76 2.15 9.90
CA LEU A 131 3.59 3.00 9.71
C LEU A 131 3.47 3.32 8.22
N TRP A 132 2.35 2.94 7.63
CA TRP A 132 2.14 2.98 6.20
C TRP A 132 0.67 3.19 5.88
N ILE A 133 0.43 4.14 4.97
CA ILE A 133 -0.89 4.39 4.40
C ILE A 133 -0.82 3.88 2.96
N PRO A 134 -1.70 2.94 2.56
CA PRO A 134 -1.78 2.37 1.22
C PRO A 134 -2.42 3.35 0.23
N GLN A 135 -1.91 4.59 0.19
CA GLN A 135 -2.33 5.65 -0.72
C GLN A 135 -1.12 6.50 -1.09
N MET A 136 -1.01 6.84 -2.38
CA MET A 136 0.09 7.70 -2.84
C MET A 136 -0.10 9.12 -2.32
N ILE A 137 1.01 9.83 -2.12
CA ILE A 137 0.96 11.26 -1.81
C ILE A 137 0.30 12.00 -2.99
N ASP A 138 -0.70 12.83 -2.69
CA ASP A 138 -1.42 13.62 -3.69
C ASP A 138 -0.47 14.49 -4.52
N ASN A 139 -0.69 14.51 -5.84
CA ASN A 139 0.12 15.24 -6.82
C ASN A 139 1.61 14.90 -6.82
N SER A 140 2.01 13.78 -6.20
CA SER A 140 3.38 13.27 -6.29
C SER A 140 3.65 12.59 -7.64
N ASP A 141 2.61 12.29 -8.40
CA ASP A 141 2.73 11.69 -9.72
C ASP A 141 3.38 12.64 -10.72
N SER A 142 4.27 12.09 -11.54
CA SER A 142 5.06 12.86 -12.52
C SER A 142 5.98 13.90 -11.89
N LYS A 143 6.41 13.69 -10.64
CA LYS A 143 7.48 14.48 -9.99
C LYS A 143 8.80 13.70 -10.05
N ASP A 144 9.90 14.44 -10.12
CA ASP A 144 11.24 13.87 -9.98
C ASP A 144 11.50 13.41 -8.53
N VAL A 145 12.55 12.61 -8.35
CA VAL A 145 12.92 12.04 -7.04
C VAL A 145 13.15 13.14 -6.00
N ALA A 146 13.90 14.19 -6.34
CA ALA A 146 14.23 15.26 -5.41
C ALA A 146 12.99 16.01 -4.93
N THR A 147 11.99 16.19 -5.80
CA THR A 147 10.71 16.82 -5.46
C THR A 147 9.87 15.90 -4.59
N GLN A 148 9.78 14.61 -4.89
CA GLN A 148 9.08 13.66 -4.05
C GLN A 148 9.71 13.54 -2.65
N GLN A 149 11.05 13.52 -2.56
CA GLN A 149 11.76 13.56 -1.28
C GLN A 149 11.46 14.84 -0.49
N ARG A 150 11.41 15.99 -1.16
CA ARG A 150 11.00 17.26 -0.52
C ARG A 150 9.54 17.23 -0.07
N MET A 151 8.64 16.60 -0.83
CA MET A 151 7.24 16.42 -0.42
C MET A 151 7.15 15.56 0.85
N ILE A 152 7.88 14.44 0.91
CA ILE A 152 7.97 13.60 2.12
C ILE A 152 8.55 14.40 3.30
N GLY A 153 9.61 15.17 3.08
CA GLY A 153 10.20 16.03 4.11
C GLY A 153 9.24 17.12 4.61
N GLY A 154 8.47 17.73 3.70
CA GLY A 154 7.45 18.73 4.04
C GLY A 154 6.29 18.12 4.84
N LEU A 155 5.79 16.95 4.42
CA LEU A 155 4.76 16.22 5.16
C LEU A 155 5.25 15.83 6.55
N THR A 156 6.50 15.39 6.67
CA THR A 156 7.14 15.07 7.95
C THR A 156 7.10 16.24 8.94
N GLN A 157 7.39 17.46 8.45
CA GLN A 157 7.31 18.69 9.24
C GLN A 157 5.86 19.03 9.60
N GLN A 158 4.92 18.86 8.66
CA GLN A 158 3.51 19.17 8.85
C GLN A 158 2.85 18.26 9.90
N VAL A 159 3.17 16.96 9.89
CA VAL A 159 2.56 15.98 10.83
C VAL A 159 3.23 16.00 12.21
N GLY A 160 4.41 16.62 12.31
CA GLY A 160 5.14 16.83 13.56
C GLY A 160 5.83 15.56 14.08
N LEU A 161 6.53 14.82 13.21
CA LEU A 161 7.28 13.64 13.67
C LEU A 161 8.41 14.01 14.65
N PRO A 162 8.72 13.14 15.63
CA PRO A 162 9.89 13.31 16.48
C PRO A 162 11.20 13.42 15.67
N ALA A 163 12.16 14.19 16.20
CA ALA A 163 13.47 14.35 15.56
C ALA A 163 14.15 12.99 15.31
N GLY A 164 14.79 12.85 14.15
CA GLY A 164 15.46 11.60 13.74
C GLY A 164 14.52 10.55 13.12
N ARG A 165 13.20 10.78 13.09
CA ARG A 165 12.26 9.99 12.29
C ARG A 165 12.19 10.55 10.88
N THR A 166 12.75 9.83 9.92
CA THR A 166 12.74 10.23 8.52
C THR A 166 11.94 9.20 7.74
N PRO A 167 10.75 9.56 7.23
CA PRO A 167 10.02 8.71 6.31
C PRO A 167 10.80 8.55 5.00
N SER A 168 10.49 7.49 4.28
CA SER A 168 11.18 7.12 3.05
C SER A 168 10.19 6.57 2.02
N PHE A 169 10.65 6.34 0.80
CA PHE A 169 9.85 5.61 -0.18
C PHE A 169 9.62 4.17 0.25
N GLY A 170 10.52 3.61 1.06
CA GLY A 170 10.52 2.22 1.44
C GLY A 170 11.26 1.39 0.40
N SER A 171 11.87 0.30 0.85
CA SER A 171 12.56 -0.64 -0.03
C SER A 171 11.55 -1.44 -0.87
N ALA A 172 11.96 -1.95 -2.03
CA ALA A 172 11.11 -2.74 -2.90
C ALA A 172 10.64 -4.02 -2.21
N THR A 173 11.54 -4.65 -1.45
CA THR A 173 11.25 -5.78 -0.57
C THR A 173 10.19 -5.42 0.47
N LEU A 174 10.33 -4.29 1.16
CA LEU A 174 9.37 -3.85 2.17
C LEU A 174 8.00 -3.56 1.56
N LEU A 175 7.95 -2.69 0.55
CA LEU A 175 6.70 -2.28 -0.09
C LEU A 175 5.96 -3.46 -0.72
N THR A 176 6.67 -4.35 -1.39
CA THR A 176 6.05 -5.55 -1.97
C THR A 176 5.39 -6.41 -0.90
N ASN A 177 6.07 -6.63 0.24
CA ASN A 177 5.52 -7.42 1.34
C ASN A 177 4.36 -6.71 2.05
N LEU A 178 4.41 -5.39 2.20
CA LEU A 178 3.30 -4.59 2.71
C LEU A 178 2.06 -4.70 1.80
N ILE A 179 2.23 -4.60 0.48
CA ILE A 179 1.14 -4.75 -0.48
C ILE A 179 0.57 -6.18 -0.44
N LEU A 180 1.41 -7.21 -0.31
CA LEU A 180 0.94 -8.59 -0.12
C LEU A 180 0.11 -8.73 1.15
N GLY A 181 0.60 -8.20 2.27
CA GLY A 181 -0.10 -8.21 3.55
C GLY A 181 -1.46 -7.52 3.42
N TYR A 182 -1.47 -6.30 2.89
CA TYR A 182 -2.69 -5.53 2.64
C TYR A 182 -3.71 -6.28 1.78
N ARG A 183 -3.26 -6.90 0.68
CA ARG A 183 -4.09 -7.72 -0.21
C ARG A 183 -4.74 -8.88 0.55
N ARG A 184 -3.98 -9.59 1.38
CA ARG A 184 -4.48 -10.75 2.13
C ARG A 184 -5.52 -10.34 3.16
N GLU A 185 -5.29 -9.23 3.85
CA GLU A 185 -6.20 -8.72 4.89
C GLU A 185 -7.48 -8.15 4.30
N THR A 186 -7.39 -7.33 3.25
CA THR A 186 -8.55 -6.59 2.72
C THR A 186 -9.26 -7.30 1.57
N GLY A 187 -8.58 -8.21 0.87
CA GLY A 187 -9.05 -8.79 -0.38
C GLY A 187 -9.14 -7.79 -1.55
N ASN A 188 -8.78 -6.52 -1.35
CA ASN A 188 -8.94 -5.43 -2.33
C ASN A 188 -7.59 -5.01 -2.91
N MET A 189 -7.40 -5.25 -4.22
CA MET A 189 -6.23 -4.79 -4.98
C MET A 189 -6.54 -3.60 -5.88
N GLU A 190 -7.79 -3.43 -6.29
CA GLU A 190 -8.13 -2.60 -7.45
C GLU A 190 -8.28 -1.12 -7.11
N GLU A 191 -8.74 -0.82 -5.90
CA GLU A 191 -9.03 0.57 -5.52
C GLU A 191 -7.82 1.30 -4.95
N ASN A 192 -6.84 0.56 -4.40
CA ASN A 192 -5.86 1.20 -3.51
C ASN A 192 -4.38 0.99 -3.87
N MET A 193 -3.93 -0.11 -4.51
CA MET A 193 -2.49 -0.48 -4.40
C MET A 193 -1.75 -1.04 -5.62
N PRO A 194 -0.88 -0.23 -6.25
CA PRO A 194 -1.08 1.21 -6.51
C PRO A 194 -2.23 1.43 -7.51
N PRO A 195 -2.81 2.66 -7.56
CA PRO A 195 -3.94 2.98 -8.41
C PRO A 195 -3.71 2.55 -9.86
N LYS A 196 -4.76 2.04 -10.52
CA LYS A 196 -4.71 1.46 -11.88
C LYS A 196 -3.88 2.32 -12.84
N GLY A 197 -2.79 1.74 -13.34
CA GLY A 197 -1.88 2.38 -14.31
C GLY A 197 -0.79 3.28 -13.72
N LYS A 198 -0.73 3.46 -12.39
CA LYS A 198 0.33 4.21 -11.70
C LYS A 198 1.37 3.28 -11.10
N PHE A 199 2.58 3.79 -10.90
CA PHE A 199 3.64 3.09 -10.16
C PHE A 199 4.10 3.96 -8.99
N VAL A 200 4.66 3.32 -7.97
CA VAL A 200 5.31 4.00 -6.85
C VAL A 200 6.82 3.78 -6.89
N ARG A 201 7.56 4.83 -6.59
CA ARG A 201 9.02 4.74 -6.40
C ARG A 201 9.35 3.99 -5.11
N THR A 202 10.51 3.36 -5.11
CA THR A 202 11.11 2.72 -3.93
C THR A 202 12.50 3.31 -3.68
N ASP A 203 13.07 3.09 -2.50
CA ASP A 203 14.47 3.48 -2.22
C ASP A 203 15.49 2.59 -2.92
N THR A 204 15.04 1.45 -3.46
CA THR A 204 15.86 0.42 -4.10
C THR A 204 16.35 0.87 -5.46
N LEU A 205 17.65 0.64 -5.69
CA LEU A 205 18.28 0.77 -6.99
C LEU A 205 18.59 -0.62 -7.55
N ASP A 206 18.49 -0.78 -8.87
CA ASP A 206 19.01 -1.94 -9.57
C ASP A 206 20.54 -1.87 -9.70
N LYS A 207 21.14 -2.95 -10.23
CA LYS A 207 22.58 -3.06 -10.46
C LYS A 207 23.16 -1.98 -11.39
N ASP A 208 22.32 -1.35 -12.22
CA ASP A 208 22.70 -0.32 -13.17
C ASP A 208 22.48 1.09 -12.58
N GLY A 209 22.03 1.18 -11.32
CA GLY A 209 21.81 2.42 -10.59
C GLY A 209 20.44 3.05 -10.81
N HIS A 210 19.53 2.36 -11.51
CA HIS A 210 18.19 2.85 -11.78
C HIS A 210 17.24 2.53 -10.63
N ARG A 211 16.28 3.43 -10.38
CA ARG A 211 15.33 3.24 -9.30
C ARG A 211 14.27 2.21 -9.67
N VAL A 212 14.02 1.31 -8.74
CA VAL A 212 12.95 0.32 -8.86
C VAL A 212 11.61 0.98 -8.54
N CYS A 213 10.65 0.78 -9.42
CA CYS A 213 9.27 1.21 -9.25
C CYS A 213 8.33 0.00 -9.20
N ILE A 214 7.30 0.07 -8.37
CA ILE A 214 6.31 -0.99 -8.13
C ILE A 214 4.93 -0.49 -8.55
N GLY A 215 4.21 -1.20 -9.41
CA GLY A 215 2.82 -0.86 -9.71
C GLY A 215 2.31 -1.30 -11.08
N GLY A 216 1.39 -0.53 -11.66
CA GLY A 216 0.92 -0.69 -13.04
C GLY A 216 -0.12 -1.79 -13.27
N GLY A 217 -0.84 -2.24 -12.24
CA GLY A 217 -1.74 -3.39 -12.36
C GLY A 217 -2.79 -3.24 -13.46
N SER A 218 -2.82 -4.20 -14.38
CA SER A 218 -3.77 -4.23 -15.49
C SER A 218 -5.09 -4.84 -15.00
N GLY A 219 -5.84 -4.15 -14.14
CA GLY A 219 -7.21 -4.53 -13.73
C GLY A 219 -7.42 -5.94 -13.16
N ASN A 220 -6.37 -6.74 -12.97
CA ASN A 220 -6.42 -8.14 -12.53
C ASN A 220 -5.69 -8.33 -11.19
N GLY A 221 -5.39 -7.23 -10.49
CA GLY A 221 -4.70 -7.24 -9.19
C GLY A 221 -3.23 -7.67 -9.22
N ASN A 222 -2.57 -7.65 -10.38
CA ASN A 222 -1.14 -7.99 -10.51
C ASN A 222 -0.25 -6.76 -10.33
N ILE A 223 0.91 -6.95 -9.70
CA ILE A 223 1.93 -5.91 -9.57
C ILE A 223 2.99 -6.10 -10.63
N TRP A 224 3.49 -5.00 -11.19
CA TRP A 224 4.64 -4.98 -12.09
C TRP A 224 5.81 -4.24 -11.45
N PHE A 225 7.02 -4.62 -11.86
CA PHE A 225 8.22 -3.83 -11.61
C PHE A 225 8.65 -3.15 -12.89
N VAL A 226 9.17 -1.94 -12.75
CA VAL A 226 9.90 -1.25 -13.82
C VAL A 226 11.15 -0.65 -13.20
N GLY A 227 12.32 -0.92 -13.78
CA GLY A 227 13.50 -0.11 -13.55
C GLY A 227 13.36 1.16 -14.36
N ASP A 228 13.23 2.31 -13.70
CA ASP A 228 13.12 3.59 -14.38
C ASP A 228 14.52 4.15 -14.64
N ARG A 229 14.84 4.31 -15.93
CA ARG A 229 16.13 4.87 -16.37
C ARG A 229 16.28 6.34 -16.01
N ASP A 230 15.16 7.01 -15.75
CA ASP A 230 15.14 8.43 -15.48
C ASP A 230 14.60 8.71 -14.08
N ASP A 231 15.41 9.29 -13.21
CA ASP A 231 14.92 10.00 -12.02
C ASP A 231 14.02 11.22 -12.38
N GLN A 232 13.75 11.42 -13.68
CA GLN A 232 12.91 12.47 -14.24
C GLN A 232 11.42 12.13 -14.17
N ALA A 233 10.59 13.15 -14.38
CA ALA A 233 9.14 13.10 -14.39
C ALA A 233 8.61 12.29 -15.59
N THR A 234 8.57 10.96 -15.49
CA THR A 234 7.89 10.12 -16.47
C THR A 234 6.73 9.35 -15.82
N PHE A 235 5.72 8.99 -16.62
CA PHE A 235 4.65 8.02 -16.37
C PHE A 235 4.06 7.86 -14.95
N GLY A 236 3.19 8.76 -14.47
CA GLY A 236 2.29 8.42 -13.33
C GLY A 236 3.00 7.86 -12.09
N LEU A 237 4.29 8.17 -11.91
CA LEU A 237 5.15 7.67 -10.85
C LEU A 237 4.93 8.50 -9.59
N GLY A 238 4.27 7.94 -8.59
CA GLY A 238 4.07 8.56 -7.29
C GLY A 238 5.00 7.98 -6.22
N CYS A 239 4.69 8.28 -4.96
CA CYS A 239 5.37 7.67 -3.82
C CYS A 239 4.38 7.37 -2.69
N TYR A 240 4.62 6.26 -1.98
CA TYR A 240 4.07 6.03 -0.66
C TYR A 240 4.97 6.69 0.38
N MET A 241 4.38 7.07 1.51
CA MET A 241 5.13 7.44 2.70
C MET A 241 5.17 6.23 3.64
N THR A 242 6.38 5.78 3.97
CA THR A 242 6.62 4.73 4.98
C THR A 242 7.49 5.26 6.10
N LEU A 243 7.16 4.91 7.35
CA LEU A 243 8.04 5.11 8.49
C LEU A 243 8.34 3.77 9.15
N THR A 244 9.60 3.35 9.05
CA THR A 244 10.09 2.12 9.69
C THR A 244 10.62 2.41 11.08
N LEU A 245 10.07 1.70 12.06
CA LEU A 245 10.41 1.79 13.47
C LEU A 245 11.00 0.44 13.91
N PRO A 246 12.10 0.42 14.69
CA PRO A 246 12.64 -0.84 15.20
C PRO A 246 11.62 -1.51 16.11
N ARG A 247 11.51 -2.83 16.10
CA ARG A 247 10.65 -3.51 17.09
C ARG A 247 11.32 -3.48 18.47
N PRO A 248 10.63 -3.04 19.54
CA PRO A 248 11.16 -3.06 20.88
C PRO A 248 11.29 -4.51 21.36
N LYS A 249 12.38 -4.80 22.09
CA LYS A 249 12.54 -6.07 22.80
C LYS A 249 11.71 -5.98 24.08
N ILE A 250 10.58 -6.71 24.10
CA ILE A 250 9.71 -6.85 25.28
C ILE A 250 10.18 -8.06 26.08
#